data_AF-A0A178XJZ3-F1
#
_entry.id   AF-A0A178XJZ3-F1
#
_cell.length_a   1.000
_cell.length_b   1.000
_cell.length_c   1.000
_cell.angle_alpha   90.00
_cell.angle_beta   90.00
_cell.angle_gamma   90.00
#
_symmetry.space_group_name_H-M   'P 1'
#
loop_
_entity.id
_entity.type
_entity.pdbx_description
1 polymer ?
#
loop_
_entity_poly.entity_id
_entity_poly.type
_entity_poly.pdbx_seq_one_letter_code
_entity_poly.pdbx_strand_id
1 'polypeptide(L)'
;MESNMAAAYAVGPIKRHQVDKAYRLIDAAGCHFDLQTWREFCAATSARECSASCVEGIVTAENPLGYIAGICIMRSVQNETYGRMVDVPVFIVTSAGDTRGVSNSLLAYFMAVARKNNCGFIRVAALDPTDWPSSIATSPREDRGILIPVQ
;
A
#
# COMPACT_ATOMS: atom_id res chain seq x y z
N MET A 1 -22.70 -12.09 -19.33
CA MET A 1 -21.87 -13.22 -18.83
C MET A 1 -20.84 -12.61 -17.90
N GLU A 2 -21.27 -12.33 -16.66
CA GLU A 2 -20.43 -11.70 -15.64
C GLU A 2 -19.60 -12.79 -14.98
N SER A 3 -18.31 -12.83 -15.32
CA SER A 3 -17.35 -13.67 -14.62
C SER A 3 -17.28 -13.17 -13.18
N ASN A 4 -17.86 -13.93 -12.26
CA ASN A 4 -17.66 -13.81 -10.83
C ASN A 4 -16.16 -14.03 -10.56
N MET A 5 -15.38 -12.94 -10.66
CA MET A 5 -13.93 -12.96 -10.49
C MET A 5 -13.70 -13.13 -8.99
N ALA A 6 -13.67 -14.38 -8.52
CA ALA A 6 -13.10 -14.70 -7.22
C ALA A 6 -11.75 -13.98 -7.17
N ALA A 7 -11.62 -12.98 -6.30
CA ALA A 7 -10.39 -12.20 -6.23
C ALA A 7 -9.26 -13.18 -5.93
N ALA A 8 -8.36 -13.37 -6.91
CA ALA A 8 -7.25 -14.32 -6.80
C ALA A 8 -6.33 -13.99 -5.61
N TYR A 9 -6.46 -12.77 -5.08
CA TYR A 9 -5.73 -12.27 -3.91
C TYR A 9 -6.69 -11.71 -2.88
N ALA A 10 -6.49 -12.10 -1.62
CA ALA A 10 -7.10 -11.43 -0.48
C ALA A 10 -6.30 -10.16 -0.18
N VAL A 11 -6.92 -8.99 -0.36
CA VAL A 11 -6.28 -7.69 -0.13
C VAL A 11 -6.89 -7.00 1.08
N GLY A 12 -6.05 -6.46 1.95
CA GLY A 12 -6.51 -5.70 3.12
C GLY A 12 -5.36 -5.24 4.03
N PRO A 13 -5.69 -4.66 5.19
CA PRO A 13 -4.70 -4.26 6.17
C PRO A 13 -3.82 -5.44 6.59
N ILE A 14 -2.54 -5.17 6.84
CA ILE A 14 -1.58 -6.19 7.23
C ILE A 14 -2.03 -6.86 8.54
N LYS A 15 -2.00 -8.19 8.56
CA LYS A 15 -2.30 -8.99 9.75
C LYS A 15 -1.02 -9.39 10.47
N ARG A 16 -1.10 -9.62 11.78
CA ARG A 16 0.05 -9.99 12.62
C ARG A 16 0.90 -11.14 12.05
N HIS A 17 0.26 -12.19 11.52
CA HIS A 17 0.95 -13.35 10.95
C HIS A 17 1.59 -13.08 9.58
N GLN A 18 1.27 -11.95 8.94
CA GLN A 18 1.80 -11.55 7.64
C GLN A 18 3.05 -10.65 7.78
N VAL A 19 3.29 -10.04 8.95
CA VAL A 19 4.41 -9.11 9.19
C VAL A 19 5.74 -9.69 8.74
N ASP A 20 6.16 -10.82 9.29
CA ASP A 20 7.44 -11.43 8.93
C ASP A 20 7.49 -11.97 7.49
N LYS A 21 6.34 -12.39 6.93
CA LYS A 21 6.25 -12.83 5.53
C LYS A 21 6.46 -11.66 4.57
N ALA A 22 5.86 -10.51 4.89
CA ALA A 22 5.93 -9.29 4.09
C ALA A 22 7.35 -8.69 4.09
N TYR A 23 8.13 -8.88 5.16
CA TYR A 23 9.53 -8.43 5.22
C TYR A 23 10.38 -8.95 4.06
N ARG A 24 10.11 -10.16 3.56
CA ARG A 24 10.85 -10.72 2.41
C ARG A 24 10.72 -9.87 1.15
N LEU A 25 9.58 -9.21 0.97
CA LEU A 25 9.38 -8.28 -0.15
C LEU A 25 10.12 -6.97 0.05
N ILE A 26 10.17 -6.48 1.30
CA ILE A 26 10.90 -5.27 1.68
C ILE A 26 12.40 -5.46 1.44
N ASP A 27 12.94 -6.58 1.92
CA ASP A 27 14.34 -6.95 1.78
C ASP A 27 14.70 -7.13 0.28
N ALA A 28 13.87 -7.84 -0.48
CA ALA A 28 14.06 -8.03 -1.92
C ALA A 28 13.95 -6.73 -2.73
N ALA A 29 13.20 -5.73 -2.25
CA ALA A 29 13.11 -4.41 -2.86
C ALA A 29 14.35 -3.52 -2.59
N GLY A 30 15.31 -4.01 -1.79
CA GLY A 30 16.51 -3.25 -1.44
C GLY A 30 16.25 -2.11 -0.45
N CYS A 31 15.12 -2.12 0.24
CA CYS A 31 14.86 -1.17 1.31
C CYS A 31 15.80 -1.50 2.48
N HIS A 32 16.69 -0.55 2.85
CA HIS A 32 17.65 -0.72 3.94
C HIS A 32 16.98 -0.65 5.32
N PHE A 33 16.18 -1.66 5.62
CA PHE A 33 15.34 -1.75 6.80
C PHE A 33 15.50 -3.16 7.38
N ASP A 34 15.93 -3.28 8.63
CA ASP A 34 16.03 -4.60 9.25
C ASP A 34 14.65 -5.11 9.74
N LEU A 35 14.58 -6.40 10.04
CA LEU A 35 13.34 -7.07 10.46
C LEU A 35 12.77 -6.49 11.76
N GLN A 36 13.62 -6.02 12.68
CA GLN A 36 13.16 -5.45 13.94
C GLN A 36 12.45 -4.12 13.69
N THR A 37 13.10 -3.23 12.94
CA THR A 37 12.56 -1.91 12.58
C THR A 37 11.27 -2.06 11.77
N TRP A 38 11.18 -3.11 10.93
CA TRP A 38 9.94 -3.51 10.25
C TRP A 38 8.79 -3.85 11.18
N ARG A 39 9.04 -4.67 12.19
CA ARG A 39 8.01 -5.04 13.18
C ARG A 39 7.55 -3.83 13.98
N GLU A 40 8.48 -2.97 14.39
CA GLU A 40 8.18 -1.74 15.12
C GLU A 40 7.34 -0.78 14.28
N PHE A 41 7.70 -0.60 13.01
CA PHE A 41 6.91 0.19 12.05
C PHE A 41 5.49 -0.36 11.89
N CYS A 42 5.34 -1.67 11.67
CA CYS A 42 4.02 -2.31 11.56
C CYS A 42 3.17 -2.09 12.82
N ALA A 43 3.77 -2.24 14.00
CA ALA A 43 3.07 -2.02 15.27
C ALA A 43 2.62 -0.56 15.43
N ALA A 44 3.49 0.39 15.08
CA ALA A 44 3.18 1.82 15.14
C ALA A 44 2.07 2.22 14.16
N THR A 45 2.09 1.73 12.92
CA THR A 45 1.04 2.01 11.93
C THR A 45 -0.30 1.40 12.35
N SER A 46 -0.29 0.15 12.85
CA SER A 46 -1.51 -0.51 13.34
C SER A 46 -2.16 0.25 14.51
N ALA A 47 -1.37 0.91 15.36
CA ALA A 47 -1.88 1.75 16.45
C ALA A 47 -2.52 3.05 15.95
N ARG A 48 -2.07 3.60 14.82
CA ARG A 48 -2.59 4.84 14.20
C ARG A 48 -3.90 4.62 13.43
N GLU A 49 -4.08 3.45 12.83
CA GLU A 49 -5.31 3.04 12.12
C GLU A 49 -6.58 3.11 13.01
N CYS A 50 -6.43 3.10 14.34
CA CYS A 50 -7.53 3.27 15.30
C CYS A 50 -8.15 4.68 15.32
N SER A 51 -7.57 5.68 14.65
CA SER A 51 -8.16 7.01 14.53
C SER A 51 -9.10 7.09 13.31
N ALA A 52 -10.39 7.25 13.55
CA ALA A 52 -11.49 7.10 12.57
C ALA A 52 -11.43 7.97 11.29
N SER A 53 -10.46 8.90 11.20
CA SER A 53 -10.35 9.86 10.11
C SER A 53 -9.03 9.75 9.32
N CYS A 54 -8.12 8.84 9.67
CA CYS A 54 -6.84 8.70 8.99
C CYS A 54 -6.82 7.46 8.07
N VAL A 55 -6.62 7.67 6.77
CA VAL A 55 -6.37 6.57 5.81
C VAL A 55 -4.87 6.28 5.79
N GLU A 56 -4.23 6.03 6.93
CA GLU A 56 -2.82 5.61 7.00
C GLU A 56 -2.78 4.12 7.30
N GLY A 57 -2.09 3.32 6.48
CA GLY A 57 -2.07 1.88 6.70
C GLY A 57 -1.11 1.11 5.81
N ILE A 58 -0.80 -0.12 6.25
CA ILE A 58 -0.02 -1.09 5.48
C ILE A 58 -0.99 -2.10 4.89
N VAL A 59 -0.97 -2.27 3.58
CA VAL A 59 -1.88 -3.16 2.84
C VAL A 59 -1.08 -4.31 2.25
N THR A 60 -1.59 -5.53 2.36
CA THR A 60 -1.00 -6.73 1.75
C THR A 60 -1.94 -7.35 0.74
N ALA A 61 -1.38 -8.01 -0.26
CA ALA A 61 -2.08 -8.92 -1.16
C ALA A 61 -1.58 -10.35 -0.90
N GLU A 62 -2.45 -11.21 -0.38
CA GLU A 62 -2.15 -12.60 -0.06
C GLU A 62 -2.80 -13.54 -1.06
N ASN A 63 -2.04 -14.49 -1.61
CA ASN A 63 -2.57 -15.51 -2.51
C ASN A 63 -3.24 -16.67 -1.71
N PRO A 64 -3.98 -17.58 -2.38
CA PRO A 64 -4.70 -18.65 -1.68
C PRO A 64 -3.81 -19.66 -0.94
N LEU A 65 -2.51 -19.68 -1.26
CA LEU A 65 -1.51 -20.51 -0.59
C LEU A 65 -0.89 -19.82 0.65
N GLY A 66 -1.30 -18.58 0.95
CA GLY A 66 -0.85 -17.82 2.11
C GLY A 66 0.49 -17.10 1.91
N TYR A 67 0.92 -16.89 0.66
CA TYR A 67 2.09 -16.08 0.34
C TYR A 67 1.68 -14.62 0.11
N ILE A 68 2.48 -13.70 0.65
CA ILE A 68 2.33 -12.28 0.39
C ILE A 68 2.94 -11.99 -0.99
N ALA A 69 2.09 -11.67 -1.95
CA ALA A 69 2.44 -11.40 -3.33
C ALA A 69 2.63 -9.90 -3.61
N GLY A 70 2.16 -9.04 -2.71
CA GLY A 70 2.38 -7.60 -2.75
C GLY A 70 2.18 -6.92 -1.40
N ILE A 71 2.83 -5.78 -1.24
CA ILE A 71 2.76 -4.91 -0.06
C ILE A 71 2.73 -3.45 -0.49
N CYS A 72 1.92 -2.65 0.19
CA CYS A 72 1.82 -1.22 -0.02
C CYS A 72 1.74 -0.47 1.31
N ILE A 73 2.18 0.78 1.30
CA ILE A 73 1.91 1.75 2.37
C ILE A 73 1.05 2.82 1.75
N MET A 74 -0.06 3.14 2.40
CA MET A 74 -0.98 4.20 1.97
C MET A 74 -1.19 5.23 3.07
N ARG A 75 -1.45 6.48 2.67
CA ARG A 75 -1.84 7.59 3.54
C ARG A 75 -2.88 8.48 2.86
N SER A 76 -3.78 9.12 3.61
CA SER A 76 -4.57 10.23 3.09
C SER A 76 -3.71 11.49 3.10
N VAL A 77 -3.71 12.25 2.01
CA VAL A 77 -3.09 13.58 1.97
C VAL A 77 -4.05 14.60 1.37
N GLN A 78 -3.90 15.85 1.79
CA GLN A 78 -4.56 16.99 1.15
C GLN A 78 -3.56 17.59 0.16
N ASN A 79 -3.94 17.68 -1.11
CA ASN A 79 -3.17 18.35 -2.16
C ASN A 79 -3.91 19.62 -2.61
N GLU A 80 -3.16 20.66 -2.94
CA GLU A 80 -3.72 21.97 -3.29
C GLU A 80 -4.49 21.96 -4.63
N THR A 81 -4.06 21.13 -5.59
CA THR A 81 -4.65 21.08 -6.93
C THR A 81 -5.77 20.05 -7.02
N TYR A 82 -5.56 18.86 -6.46
CA TYR A 82 -6.44 17.69 -6.62
C TYR A 82 -7.36 17.45 -5.43
N GLY A 83 -7.24 18.24 -4.37
CA GLY A 83 -8.00 18.08 -3.14
C GLY A 83 -7.53 16.86 -2.33
N ARG A 84 -8.47 16.17 -1.69
CA ARG A 84 -8.16 14.98 -0.88
C ARG A 84 -7.82 13.79 -1.78
N MET A 85 -6.73 13.10 -1.48
CA MET A 85 -6.23 11.97 -2.26
C MET A 85 -5.66 10.85 -1.39
N VAL A 86 -5.64 9.63 -1.93
CA VAL A 86 -4.88 8.52 -1.35
C VAL A 86 -3.48 8.53 -1.95
N ASP A 87 -2.46 8.66 -1.13
CA ASP A 87 -1.07 8.61 -1.52
C ASP A 87 -0.49 7.24 -1.17
N VAL A 88 0.11 6.57 -2.15
CA VAL A 88 0.72 5.24 -2.03
C VAL A 88 2.22 5.39 -2.33
N PRO A 89 3.03 5.83 -1.34
CA PRO A 89 4.47 6.02 -1.52
C PRO A 89 5.23 4.70 -1.71
N VAL A 90 4.65 3.58 -1.26
CA VAL A 90 5.23 2.26 -1.42
C VAL A 90 4.25 1.36 -2.14
N PHE A 91 4.70 0.80 -3.25
CA PHE A 91 3.97 -0.21 -4.01
C PHE A 91 4.96 -1.28 -4.49
N ILE A 92 4.98 -2.43 -3.80
CA ILE A 92 5.88 -3.54 -4.11
C ILE A 92 5.01 -4.75 -4.45
N VAL A 93 5.30 -5.37 -5.60
CA VAL A 93 4.65 -6.59 -6.06
C VAL A 93 5.73 -7.59 -6.48
N THR A 94 5.50 -8.87 -6.18
CA THR A 94 6.37 -9.95 -6.67
C THR A 94 6.37 -9.97 -8.21
N SER A 95 7.56 -9.99 -8.81
CA SER A 95 7.73 -10.11 -10.27
C SER A 95 7.62 -11.56 -10.74
N ALA A 96 8.00 -12.52 -9.89
CA ALA A 96 7.85 -13.95 -10.14
C ALA A 96 6.41 -14.40 -9.85
N GLY A 97 5.48 -14.06 -10.73
CA GLY A 97 4.08 -14.43 -10.61
C GLY A 97 3.14 -13.58 -11.46
N ASP A 98 1.87 -13.55 -11.06
CA ASP A 98 0.83 -12.75 -11.69
C ASP A 98 0.89 -11.29 -11.21
N THR A 99 1.93 -10.56 -11.63
CA THR A 99 2.11 -9.14 -11.30
C THR A 99 0.89 -8.31 -11.66
N ARG A 100 0.23 -8.61 -12.80
CA ARG A 100 -0.97 -7.91 -13.25
C ARG A 100 -2.14 -8.14 -12.31
N GLY A 101 -2.41 -9.39 -11.92
CA GLY A 101 -3.49 -9.73 -11.00
C GLY A 101 -3.30 -9.13 -9.62
N VAL A 102 -2.09 -9.23 -9.05
CA VAL A 102 -1.75 -8.60 -7.76
C VAL A 102 -1.99 -7.08 -7.82
N SER A 103 -1.48 -6.43 -8.88
CA SER A 103 -1.60 -4.98 -9.05
C SER A 103 -3.04 -4.54 -9.21
N ASN A 104 -3.85 -5.29 -9.98
CA ASN A 104 -5.27 -5.01 -10.15
C ASN A 104 -6.04 -5.19 -8.83
N SER A 105 -5.74 -6.23 -8.05
CA SER A 105 -6.39 -6.44 -6.75
C SER A 105 -6.05 -5.34 -5.74
N LEU A 106 -4.79 -4.88 -5.71
CA LEU A 106 -4.37 -3.75 -4.88
C LEU A 106 -5.03 -2.44 -5.32
N LEU A 107 -5.06 -2.16 -6.63
CA LEU A 107 -5.71 -0.97 -7.18
C LEU A 107 -7.21 -0.95 -6.88
N ALA A 108 -7.90 -2.09 -7.02
CA ALA A 108 -9.32 -2.21 -6.68
C ALA A 108 -9.58 -1.89 -5.19
N TYR A 109 -8.69 -2.35 -4.30
CA TYR A 109 -8.75 -2.00 -2.89
C TYR A 109 -8.56 -0.49 -2.65
N PHE A 110 -7.57 0.13 -3.30
CA PHE A 110 -7.35 1.58 -3.18
C PHE A 110 -8.52 2.40 -3.70
N MET A 111 -9.15 1.98 -4.81
CA MET A 111 -10.36 2.62 -5.34
C MET A 111 -11.51 2.57 -4.33
N ALA A 112 -11.73 1.42 -3.67
CA ALA A 112 -12.75 1.29 -2.64
C ALA A 112 -12.45 2.18 -1.43
N VAL A 113 -11.20 2.22 -0.97
CA VAL A 113 -10.75 3.08 0.13
C VAL A 113 -10.90 4.56 -0.22
N ALA A 114 -10.50 4.96 -1.42
CA ALA A 114 -10.57 6.34 -1.89
C ALA A 114 -12.02 6.82 -1.95
N ARG A 115 -12.93 6.03 -2.52
CA ARG A 115 -14.38 6.34 -2.56
C ARG A 115 -14.96 6.47 -1.16
N LYS A 116 -14.64 5.54 -0.25
CA LYS A 116 -15.12 5.60 1.16
C LYS A 116 -14.71 6.88 1.88
N ASN A 117 -13.57 7.47 1.50
CA ASN A 117 -13.00 8.64 2.18
C ASN A 117 -13.15 9.95 1.38
N ASN A 118 -13.95 9.95 0.31
CA ASN A 118 -14.17 11.08 -0.60
C ASN A 118 -12.86 11.62 -1.20
N CYS A 119 -11.94 10.73 -1.54
CA CYS A 119 -10.72 11.07 -2.26
C CYS A 119 -10.99 11.05 -3.77
N GLY A 120 -10.60 12.11 -4.48
CA GLY A 120 -10.80 12.21 -5.94
C GLY A 120 -9.72 11.51 -6.76
N PHE A 121 -8.55 11.28 -6.16
CA PHE A 121 -7.38 10.71 -6.84
C PHE A 121 -6.62 9.73 -5.94
N ILE A 122 -5.92 8.80 -6.58
CA ILE A 122 -4.89 7.95 -6.00
C ILE A 122 -3.56 8.31 -6.67
N ARG A 123 -2.50 8.54 -5.87
CA ARG A 123 -1.13 8.66 -6.38
C ARG A 123 -0.34 7.43 -6.01
N VAL A 124 0.27 6.79 -6.99
CA VAL A 124 1.22 5.69 -6.77
C VAL A 124 2.60 6.20 -7.13
N ALA A 125 3.48 6.31 -6.13
CA ALA A 125 4.86 6.74 -6.37
C ALA A 125 5.67 5.65 -7.09
N ALA A 126 6.67 6.06 -7.86
CA ALA A 126 7.72 5.13 -8.26
C ALA A 126 8.47 4.69 -6.99
N LEU A 127 8.74 3.40 -6.85
CA LEU A 127 9.48 2.89 -5.71
C LEU A 127 10.90 3.46 -5.72
N ASP A 128 11.22 4.25 -4.70
CA ASP A 128 12.59 4.67 -4.39
C ASP A 128 12.93 4.12 -3.00
N PRO A 129 13.88 3.18 -2.88
CA PRO A 129 14.27 2.61 -1.59
C PRO A 129 14.76 3.66 -0.56
N THR A 130 15.18 4.84 -1.01
CA THR A 130 15.57 5.96 -0.13
C THR A 130 14.37 6.75 0.40
N ASP A 131 13.21 6.64 -0.24
CA ASP A 131 11.95 7.31 0.14
C ASP A 131 11.07 6.44 1.08
N TRP A 132 11.61 5.32 1.59
CA TRP A 132 10.89 4.51 2.58
C TRP A 132 10.54 5.36 3.81
N PRO A 133 9.33 5.23 4.40
CA PRO A 133 8.84 6.10 5.48
C PRO A 133 9.57 5.99 6.83
N SER A 134 10.84 5.58 6.87
CA SER A 134 11.72 5.53 8.04
C SER A 134 11.98 6.89 8.69
N SER A 135 11.57 8.00 8.08
CA SER A 135 11.79 9.33 8.65
C SER A 135 10.48 10.11 8.72
N ILE A 136 10.24 10.66 9.91
CA ILE A 136 9.15 11.57 10.28
C ILE A 136 9.14 12.87 9.44
N ALA A 137 9.98 13.03 8.40
CA ALA A 137 10.28 14.34 7.83
C ALA A 137 10.47 14.43 6.30
N THR A 138 10.17 13.42 5.49
CA THR A 138 10.19 13.65 4.03
C THR A 138 8.82 14.14 3.57
N SER A 139 8.73 15.42 3.25
CA SER A 139 7.56 15.98 2.57
C SER A 139 7.21 15.08 1.37
N PRO A 140 5.92 14.74 1.17
CA PRO A 140 5.52 14.08 -0.07
C PRO A 140 6.02 14.96 -1.22
N ARG A 141 6.95 14.48 -2.04
CA ARG A 141 7.29 15.20 -3.27
C ARG A 141 6.03 15.16 -4.13
N GLU A 142 5.31 16.29 -4.17
CA GLU A 142 3.95 16.36 -4.72
C GLU A 142 3.84 15.89 -6.18
N ASP A 143 4.96 15.90 -6.91
CA ASP A 143 5.01 15.69 -8.37
C ASP A 143 5.55 14.34 -8.84
N ARG A 144 5.87 13.38 -7.95
CA ARG A 144 6.38 12.06 -8.38
C ARG A 144 5.34 10.96 -8.19
N GLY A 145 4.90 10.37 -9.31
CA GLY A 145 4.02 9.20 -9.32
C GLY A 145 2.98 9.23 -10.41
N ILE A 146 2.27 8.11 -10.59
CA ILE A 146 1.11 8.03 -11.48
C ILE A 146 -0.11 8.49 -10.70
N LEU A 147 -0.82 9.48 -11.24
CA LEU A 147 -2.12 9.92 -10.74
C LEU A 147 -3.23 9.11 -11.43
N ILE A 148 -4.10 8.53 -10.61
CA ILE A 148 -5.21 7.69 -11.04
C ILE A 148 -6.50 8.36 -10.55
N PRO A 149 -7.39 8.82 -11.45
CA PRO A 149 -8.67 9.40 -11.04
C PRO A 149 -9.59 8.33 -10.45
N VAL A 150 -10.28 8.69 -9.38
CA VAL A 150 -11.29 7.83 -8.74
C VAL A 150 -12.63 8.09 -9.43
N GLN A 151 -13.02 7.19 -10.33
CA GLN A 151 -14.34 7.18 -10.98
C GLN A 151 -15.39 6.50 -10.12
#